data_AF-A0A1W9G768-F1
#
_entry.id   AF-A0A1W9G768-F1
#
_cell.length_a   1.000
_cell.length_b   1.000
_cell.length_c   1.000
_cell.angle_alpha   90.00
_cell.angle_beta   90.00
_cell.angle_gamma   90.00
#
_symmetry.space_group_name_H-M   'P 1'
#
loop_
_entity.id
_entity.type
_entity.pdbx_description
1 polymer ?
#
loop_
_entity_poly.entity_id
_entity_poly.type
_entity_poly.pdbx_seq_one_letter_code
_entity_poly.pdbx_strand_id
1 'polypeptide(L)'
;MSDRKDTAVDNTISLNVRLKPSEPSAHPRAVNYSNVGVAQGIAYLDFGFIEPAALAAIAKTAKDGQAAPEGLDGHFVTRVAMGVDVLARLQQQIQQVLVGLRNARQGKKKE
;
A
#
# COMPACT_ATOMS: atom_id res chain seq x y z
N MET A 1 -0.15 -29.24 -30.84
CA MET A 1 -1.17 -28.21 -30.53
C MET A 1 -0.99 -27.87 -29.06
N SER A 2 -0.09 -26.94 -28.76
CA SER A 2 -0.37 -25.52 -28.41
C SER A 2 -0.63 -25.37 -26.90
N ASP A 3 0.47 -25.31 -26.15
CA ASP A 3 0.51 -24.78 -24.79
C ASP A 3 0.11 -23.30 -24.84
N ARG A 4 -1.10 -22.96 -24.40
CA ARG A 4 -1.46 -21.58 -24.10
C ARG A 4 -0.74 -21.18 -22.82
N LYS A 5 0.38 -20.46 -22.95
CA LYS A 5 0.85 -19.57 -21.90
C LYS A 5 -0.20 -18.48 -21.74
N ASP A 6 -1.06 -18.61 -20.73
CA ASP A 6 -1.81 -17.47 -20.19
C ASP A 6 -0.79 -16.50 -19.57
N THR A 7 -0.23 -15.63 -20.40
CA THR A 7 0.46 -14.45 -19.92
C THR A 7 -0.62 -13.51 -19.37
N ALA A 8 -0.93 -13.64 -18.09
CA ALA A 8 -1.67 -12.61 -17.37
C ALA A 8 -0.89 -11.30 -17.54
N VAL A 9 -1.40 -10.42 -18.39
CA VAL A 9 -0.83 -9.09 -18.60
C VAL A 9 -1.00 -8.34 -17.29
N ASP A 10 0.12 -7.98 -16.67
CA ASP A 10 0.12 -7.22 -15.41
C ASP A 10 -0.29 -5.78 -15.73
N ASN A 11 -1.60 -5.54 -15.76
CA ASN A 11 -2.17 -4.25 -16.11
C ASN A 11 -2.12 -3.33 -14.89
N THR A 12 -1.16 -2.41 -14.85
CA THR A 12 -1.01 -1.43 -13.78
C THR A 12 -2.01 -0.30 -13.97
N ILE A 13 -2.89 -0.08 -12.98
CA ILE A 13 -3.90 1.00 -13.00
C ILE A 13 -3.41 2.12 -12.07
N SER A 14 -3.32 3.34 -12.59
CA SER A 14 -3.06 4.54 -11.77
C SER A 14 -4.38 5.08 -11.22
N LEU A 15 -4.46 5.27 -9.89
CA LEU A 15 -5.66 5.75 -9.20
C LEU A 15 -5.30 6.90 -8.26
N ASN A 16 -6.13 7.95 -8.23
CA ASN A 16 -6.04 8.96 -7.19
C ASN A 16 -6.71 8.46 -5.91
N VAL A 17 -5.95 8.29 -4.84
CA VAL A 17 -6.50 7.86 -3.55
C VAL A 17 -6.84 9.09 -2.70
N ARG A 18 -8.09 9.18 -2.23
CA ARG A 18 -8.52 10.19 -1.26
C ARG A 18 -8.92 9.53 0.04
N LEU A 19 -8.23 9.88 1.13
CA LEU A 19 -8.57 9.38 2.46
C LEU A 19 -9.57 10.34 3.14
N LYS A 20 -10.65 9.77 3.69
CA LYS A 20 -11.67 10.51 4.45
C LYS A 20 -11.38 10.44 5.94
N PRO A 21 -11.47 11.55 6.70
CA PRO A 21 -11.23 11.57 8.15
C PRO A 21 -12.01 10.47 8.87
N SER A 22 -11.41 9.92 9.93
CA SER A 22 -12.08 8.98 10.82
C SER A 22 -11.99 9.44 12.28
N GLU A 23 -12.92 8.98 13.12
CA GLU A 23 -12.93 9.33 14.54
C GLU A 23 -11.65 8.84 15.24
N PRO A 24 -11.09 9.60 16.20
CA PRO A 24 -9.99 9.12 17.02
C PRO A 24 -10.36 7.82 17.75
N SER A 25 -9.42 6.87 17.83
CA SER A 25 -9.61 5.63 18.60
C SER A 25 -8.33 5.30 19.36
N ALA A 26 -8.47 4.79 20.58
CA ALA A 26 -7.37 4.25 21.37
C ALA A 26 -6.96 2.84 20.90
N HIS A 27 -7.78 2.19 20.06
CA HIS A 27 -7.49 0.88 19.52
C HIS A 27 -6.64 0.95 18.25
N PRO A 28 -5.69 0.03 18.05
CA PRO A 28 -5.00 -0.12 16.78
C PRO A 28 -6.01 -0.30 15.64
N ARG A 29 -5.86 0.49 14.57
CA ARG A 29 -6.64 0.34 13.34
C ARG A 29 -5.81 -0.35 12.28
N ALA A 30 -6.45 -1.20 11.48
CA ALA A 30 -5.80 -1.82 10.33
C ALA A 30 -5.45 -0.76 9.28
N VAL A 31 -4.25 -0.88 8.73
CA VAL A 31 -3.74 -0.03 7.65
C VAL A 31 -3.30 -0.93 6.53
N ASN A 32 -3.82 -0.70 5.33
CA ASN A 32 -3.40 -1.41 4.10
C ASN A 32 -3.01 -0.44 2.98
N TYR A 33 -3.02 0.86 3.26
CA TYR A 33 -2.55 1.90 2.36
C TYR A 33 -1.60 2.83 3.10
N SER A 34 -0.48 3.16 2.47
CA SER A 34 0.46 4.17 2.95
C SER A 34 0.93 5.07 1.82
N ASN A 35 1.04 6.37 2.08
CA ASN A 35 1.61 7.33 1.15
C ASN A 35 2.64 8.23 1.86
N VAL A 36 3.67 8.66 1.13
CA VAL A 36 4.72 9.55 1.66
C VAL A 36 4.83 10.77 0.75
N GLY A 37 4.58 11.95 1.31
CA GLY A 37 4.82 13.24 0.67
C GLY A 37 5.91 14.02 1.42
N VAL A 38 6.62 14.91 0.72
CA VAL A 38 7.63 15.79 1.34
C VAL A 38 7.34 17.23 0.96
N ALA A 39 7.30 18.12 1.95
CA ALA A 39 7.19 19.57 1.74
C ALA A 39 8.00 20.29 2.81
N GLN A 40 8.78 21.30 2.39
CA GLN A 40 9.56 22.17 3.28
C GLN A 40 10.47 21.40 4.27
N GLY A 41 11.05 20.27 3.85
CA GLY A 41 11.92 19.44 4.69
C GLY A 41 11.20 18.57 5.72
N ILE A 42 9.87 18.52 5.68
CA ILE A 42 9.04 17.63 6.49
C ILE A 42 8.43 16.56 5.60
N ALA A 43 8.57 15.31 6.03
CA ALA A 43 7.88 14.17 5.46
C ALA A 43 6.51 13.99 6.15
N TYR A 44 5.48 13.82 5.33
CA TYR A 44 4.12 13.49 5.76
C TYR A 44 3.81 12.06 5.31
N LEU A 45 3.59 11.18 6.28
CA LEU A 45 3.21 9.79 6.05
C LEU A 45 1.73 9.66 6.35
N ASP A 46 0.95 9.35 5.32
CA ASP A 46 -0.46 9.04 5.43
C ASP A 46 -0.64 7.53 5.54
N PHE A 47 -1.40 7.12 6.54
CA PHE A 47 -1.84 5.74 6.70
C PHE A 47 -3.35 5.67 6.62
N GLY A 48 -3.84 4.74 5.80
CA GLY A 48 -5.25 4.57 5.56
C GLY A 48 -5.65 3.12 5.38
N PHE A 49 -6.96 2.93 5.31
CA PHE A 49 -7.57 1.66 4.96
C PHE A 49 -8.45 1.83 3.74
N ILE A 50 -8.17 1.05 2.72
CA ILE A 50 -8.99 0.93 1.51
C ILE A 50 -9.70 -0.41 1.59
N GLU A 51 -11.01 -0.41 1.39
CA GLU A 51 -11.80 -1.64 1.39
C GLU A 51 -11.31 -2.61 0.30
N PRO A 52 -10.92 -3.86 0.65
CA PRO A 52 -10.44 -4.83 -0.35
C PRO A 52 -11.46 -5.11 -1.45
N ALA A 53 -12.76 -5.07 -1.13
CA ALA A 53 -13.83 -5.23 -2.11
C ALA A 53 -13.83 -4.10 -3.16
N ALA A 54 -13.49 -2.87 -2.76
CA ALA A 54 -13.40 -1.75 -3.69
C ALA A 54 -12.22 -1.91 -4.65
N LEU A 55 -11.06 -2.38 -4.17
CA LEU A 55 -9.91 -2.71 -5.02
C LEU A 55 -10.24 -3.85 -5.99
N ALA A 56 -10.93 -4.89 -5.52
CA ALA A 56 -11.34 -6.02 -6.34
C ALA A 56 -12.32 -5.61 -7.45
N ALA A 57 -13.26 -4.71 -7.14
CA ALA A 57 -14.19 -4.16 -8.12
C ALA A 57 -13.46 -3.40 -9.24
N ILE A 58 -12.49 -2.55 -8.88
CA ILE A 58 -11.67 -1.80 -9.87
C ILE A 58 -10.86 -2.77 -10.75
N ALA A 59 -10.22 -3.77 -10.13
CA ALA A 59 -9.46 -4.77 -10.87
C ALA A 59 -10.36 -5.54 -11.86
N LYS A 60 -11.61 -5.81 -11.49
CA LYS A 60 -12.59 -6.43 -12.39
C LYS A 60 -12.97 -5.50 -13.54
N THR A 61 -13.35 -4.25 -13.27
CA THR A 61 -13.69 -3.24 -14.29
C THR A 61 -12.58 -3.08 -15.34
N ALA A 62 -11.32 -3.04 -14.89
CA ALA A 62 -10.19 -2.94 -15.81
C ALA A 62 -9.97 -4.22 -16.64
N LYS A 63 -10.18 -5.41 -16.05
CA LYS A 63 -10.14 -6.68 -16.79
C LYS A 63 -11.25 -6.78 -17.84
N ASP A 64 -12.41 -6.20 -17.55
CA ASP A 64 -13.56 -6.16 -18.45
C ASP A 64 -13.39 -5.10 -19.57
N GLY A 65 -12.22 -4.43 -19.65
CA GLY A 65 -11.90 -3.43 -20.68
C GLY A 65 -12.61 -2.10 -20.48
N GLN A 66 -13.25 -1.90 -19.32
CA GLN A 66 -13.90 -0.65 -18.96
C GLN A 66 -12.90 0.32 -18.32
N ALA A 67 -13.16 1.62 -18.47
CA ALA A 67 -12.33 2.63 -17.84
C ALA A 67 -12.40 2.49 -16.31
N ALA A 68 -11.24 2.38 -15.67
CA ALA A 68 -11.14 2.42 -14.22
C ALA A 68 -11.58 3.81 -13.70
N PRO A 69 -12.15 3.90 -12.48
CA PRO A 69 -12.50 5.18 -11.90
C PRO A 69 -11.24 6.05 -11.70
N GLU A 70 -11.38 7.37 -11.85
CA GLU A 70 -10.26 8.32 -11.71
C GLU A 70 -9.70 8.38 -10.27
N GLY A 71 -10.47 7.91 -9.29
CA GLY A 71 -10.04 7.84 -7.91
C GLY A 71 -10.80 6.84 -7.04
N LEU A 72 -10.27 6.64 -5.85
CA LEU A 72 -10.75 5.70 -4.85
C LEU A 72 -10.75 6.36 -3.48
N ASP A 73 -11.89 6.29 -2.81
CA ASP A 73 -12.02 6.74 -1.43
C ASP A 73 -11.53 5.64 -0.47
N GLY A 74 -10.84 6.06 0.58
CA GLY A 74 -10.44 5.21 1.71
C GLY A 74 -10.69 5.88 3.05
N HIS A 75 -10.51 5.13 4.13
CA HIS A 75 -10.55 5.64 5.49
C HIS A 75 -9.17 6.16 5.89
N PHE A 76 -9.11 7.41 6.31
CA PHE A 76 -7.92 7.99 6.89
C PHE A 76 -7.73 7.44 8.31
N VAL A 77 -6.63 6.75 8.56
CA VAL A 77 -6.32 6.19 9.87
C VAL A 77 -5.47 7.16 10.68
N THR A 78 -4.35 7.63 10.13
CA THR A 78 -3.49 8.60 10.79
C THR A 78 -2.53 9.28 9.80
N ARG A 79 -2.03 10.48 10.16
CA ARG A 79 -0.91 11.16 9.50
C ARG A 79 0.20 11.41 10.49
N VAL A 80 1.42 11.09 10.09
CA VAL A 80 2.64 11.39 10.84
C VAL A 80 3.44 12.44 10.09
N ALA A 81 3.85 13.50 10.78
CA ALA A 81 4.80 14.48 10.28
C ALA A 81 6.16 14.25 10.95
N MET A 82 7.24 14.18 10.16
CA MET A 82 8.58 13.97 10.69
C MET A 82 9.65 14.64 9.82
N GLY A 83 10.81 14.95 10.40
CA GLY A 83 11.97 15.40 9.64
C GLY A 83 12.44 14.33 8.64
N VAL A 84 13.01 14.76 7.51
CA VAL A 84 13.51 13.85 6.47
C VAL A 84 14.62 12.92 6.99
N ASP A 85 15.42 13.37 7.96
CA ASP A 85 16.42 12.55 8.63
C ASP A 85 15.79 11.42 9.46
N VAL A 86 14.68 11.70 10.14
CA VAL A 86 13.89 10.70 10.89
C VAL A 86 13.26 9.70 9.91
N LEU A 87 12.73 10.17 8.77
CA LEU A 87 12.22 9.29 7.72
C LEU A 87 13.31 8.34 7.18
N ALA A 88 14.53 8.84 6.95
CA ALA A 88 15.63 8.01 6.47
C ALA A 88 15.99 6.89 7.48
N ARG A 89 15.97 7.20 8.78
CA ARG A 89 16.18 6.20 9.84
C ARG A 89 15.04 5.19 9.90
N LEU A 90 13.78 5.64 9.75
CA LEU A 90 12.62 4.75 9.69
C LEU A 90 12.72 3.78 8.51
N GLN A 91 13.14 4.25 7.33
CA GLN A 91 13.39 3.40 6.18
C GLN A 91 14.42 2.30 6.49
N GLN A 92 15.55 2.66 7.11
CA GLN A 92 16.59 1.69 7.48
C GLN A 92 16.05 0.63 8.46
N GLN A 93 15.27 1.04 9.46
CA GLN A 93 14.65 0.11 10.42
C GLN A 93 13.67 -0.85 9.74
N ILE A 94 12.81 -0.34 8.84
CA ILE A 94 11.87 -1.18 8.07
C ILE A 94 12.65 -2.19 7.22
N GLN A 95 13.70 -1.76 6.53
CA GLN A 95 14.53 -2.65 5.71
C GLN A 95 15.17 -3.77 6.55
N GLN A 96 15.71 -3.45 7.72
CA GLN A 96 16.29 -4.43 8.64
C GLN A 96 15.26 -5.48 9.07
N VAL A 97 14.04 -5.06 9.43
CA VAL A 97 12.94 -5.97 9.78
C VAL A 97 12.58 -6.88 8.60
N LEU A 98 12.41 -6.32 7.41
CA LEU A 98 12.04 -7.09 6.21
C LEU A 98 13.10 -8.12 5.83
N VAL A 99 14.38 -7.76 5.92
CA VAL A 99 15.49 -8.70 5.69
C VAL A 99 15.48 -9.82 6.73
N GLY A 100 15.30 -9.50 8.01
CA GLY A 100 15.20 -10.49 9.09
C GLY A 100 14.05 -11.49 8.85
N LEU A 101 12.88 -11.00 8.46
CA LEU A 101 11.72 -11.85 8.14
C LEU A 101 11.97 -12.76 6.93
N ARG A 102 12.65 -12.27 5.90
CA ARG A 102 13.02 -13.09 4.73
C ARG A 102 13.98 -14.22 5.13
N ASN A 103 14.99 -13.92 5.94
CA ASN A 103 15.95 -14.91 6.39
C ASN A 103 15.29 -15.99 7.25
N ALA A 104 14.38 -15.60 8.15
CA ALA A 104 13.60 -16.55 8.96
C ALA A 104 12.73 -17.49 8.11
N ARG A 105 12.10 -16.96 7.04
CA ARG A 105 11.33 -17.78 6.08
C ARG A 105 12.19 -18.75 5.29
N GLN A 106 13.43 -18.39 4.96
CA GLN A 106 14.36 -19.25 4.22
C GLN A 106 15.02 -20.32 5.09
N GLY A 107 15.30 -20.01 6.36
CA GLY A 107 15.76 -21.00 7.35
C GLY A 107 14.76 -22.14 7.51
N LYS A 108 13.46 -21.83 7.62
CA LYS A 108 12.37 -22.82 7.70
C LYS A 108 12.14 -23.66 6.44
N LYS A 109 12.74 -23.32 5.29
CA LYS A 109 12.64 -24.12 4.04
C LYS A 109 13.81 -25.10 3.86
N LYS A 110 14.84 -25.01 4.71
CA LYS A 110 16.05 -25.85 4.63
C LYS A 110 16.08 -26.95 5.70
N GLU A 111 15.09 -27.00 6.58
CA GLU A 111 14.74 -28.14 7.44
C GLU A 111 13.55 -28.90 6.83
#